data_AF-A0A8C8CL34-F1
#
_entry.id   AF-A0A8C8CL34-F1
#
_cell.length_a   1.000
_cell.length_b   1.000
_cell.length_c   1.000
_cell.angle_alpha   90.00
_cell.angle_beta   90.00
_cell.angle_gamma   90.00
#
_symmetry.space_group_name_H-M   'P 1'
#
loop_
_entity.id
_entity.type
_entity.pdbx_description
1 polymer ?
#
loop_
_entity_poly.entity_id
_entity_poly.type
_entity_poly.pdbx_seq_one_letter_code
_entity_poly.pdbx_strand_id
1 'polypeptide(L)'
;METADYDQAPLPELLPLYYRRLFPFSQYYRWPKYGGSFSTLNELEKEMQKINLYKIDIGAVYSHRPNQYNTVKSGSFQALEKEQVFDVDMTDYDNIRSCCSAADICPKCWTLMTIVIRIVDRALGDVFGFRYTVNKWSQFENCLANILLFIND
;
A
#
# COMPACT_ATOMS: atom_id res chain seq x y z
N MET A 1 10.40 -10.54 -24.55
CA MET A 1 11.34 -10.08 -23.52
C MET A 1 11.19 -11.08 -22.39
N GLU A 2 12.20 -11.92 -22.18
CA GLU A 2 12.20 -12.85 -21.05
C GLU A 2 12.09 -12.02 -19.77
N THR A 3 11.07 -12.32 -18.97
CA THR A 3 10.91 -11.77 -17.63
C THR A 3 12.01 -12.37 -16.76
N ALA A 4 12.81 -11.52 -16.12
CA ALA A 4 13.80 -12.00 -15.17
C ALA A 4 13.04 -12.54 -13.96
N ASP A 5 13.11 -13.85 -13.75
CA ASP A 5 12.53 -14.51 -12.58
C ASP A 5 13.01 -13.80 -11.30
N TYR A 6 12.08 -13.36 -10.48
CA TYR A 6 12.40 -12.59 -9.28
C TYR A 6 13.04 -13.50 -8.23
N ASP A 7 14.33 -13.30 -7.97
CA ASP A 7 15.03 -13.97 -6.87
C ASP A 7 15.00 -13.09 -5.61
N GLN A 8 14.51 -13.66 -4.50
CA GLN A 8 14.48 -13.02 -3.19
C GLN A 8 15.82 -13.15 -2.43
N ALA A 9 16.72 -14.05 -2.84
CA ALA A 9 18.01 -14.27 -2.18
C ALA A 9 18.86 -12.99 -1.98
N PRO A 10 18.96 -12.03 -2.92
CA PRO A 10 19.77 -10.82 -2.72
C PRO A 10 19.09 -9.76 -1.83
N LEU A 11 17.83 -9.96 -1.44
CA LEU A 11 17.05 -8.96 -0.72
C LEU A 11 17.66 -8.50 0.62
N PRO A 12 18.28 -9.36 1.45
CA PRO A 12 18.97 -8.92 2.67
C PRO A 12 20.10 -7.90 2.41
N GLU A 13 20.78 -7.99 1.26
CA GLU A 13 21.87 -7.09 0.88
C GLU A 13 21.36 -5.83 0.16
N LEU A 14 20.27 -5.96 -0.60
CA LEU A 14 19.68 -4.87 -1.37
C LEU A 14 18.81 -3.94 -0.52
N LEU A 15 18.04 -4.46 0.45
CA LEU A 15 17.15 -3.65 1.30
C LEU A 15 17.89 -2.51 2.03
N PRO A 16 19.08 -2.71 2.64
CA PRO A 16 19.81 -1.64 3.27
C PRO A 16 20.22 -0.53 2.30
N LEU A 17 20.53 -0.88 1.04
CA LEU A 17 20.85 0.11 0.00
C LEU A 17 19.60 0.86 -0.46
N TYR A 18 18.50 0.14 -0.63
CA TYR A 18 17.20 0.70 -0.98
C TYR A 18 16.73 1.72 0.08
N TYR A 19 16.69 1.35 1.35
CA TYR A 19 16.33 2.26 2.44
C TYR A 19 17.36 3.36 2.71
N ARG A 20 18.57 3.29 2.17
CA ARG A 20 19.56 4.35 2.32
C ARG A 20 19.51 5.37 1.18
N ARG A 21 19.17 4.94 -0.03
CA ARG A 21 19.38 5.74 -1.25
C ARG A 21 18.13 5.95 -2.10
N LEU A 22 17.15 5.06 -2.03
CA LEU A 22 16.04 5.03 -2.99
C LEU A 22 14.67 5.24 -2.33
N PHE A 23 14.50 4.79 -1.08
CA PHE A 23 13.21 4.94 -0.40
C PHE A 23 12.84 6.43 -0.24
N PRO A 24 11.65 6.87 -0.70
CA PRO A 24 11.28 8.28 -0.74
C PRO A 24 10.76 8.77 0.63
N PHE A 25 11.62 8.81 1.65
CA PHE A 25 11.20 9.14 3.03
C PHE A 25 10.48 10.48 3.13
N SER A 26 10.93 11.50 2.41
CA SER A 26 10.33 12.83 2.51
C SER A 26 8.87 12.86 2.04
N GLN A 27 8.55 12.10 0.98
CA GLN A 27 7.19 11.94 0.45
C GLN A 27 6.39 11.02 1.37
N TYR A 28 7.00 9.89 1.79
CA TYR A 28 6.37 8.90 2.65
C TYR A 28 6.06 9.44 4.06
N TYR A 29 6.83 10.39 4.57
CA TYR A 29 6.55 11.08 5.84
C TYR A 29 5.50 12.18 5.69
N ARG A 30 5.42 12.81 4.51
CA ARG A 30 4.42 13.86 4.22
C ARG A 30 3.03 13.29 3.97
N TRP A 31 2.97 12.11 3.36
CA TRP A 31 1.75 11.50 2.87
C TRP A 31 0.77 11.10 4.00
N PRO A 32 1.17 10.35 5.03
CA PRO A 32 0.39 10.18 6.24
C PRO A 32 0.78 11.31 7.22
N LYS A 33 0.25 12.51 7.02
CA LYS A 33 0.31 13.54 8.08
C LYS A 33 -0.73 13.29 9.19
N TYR A 34 -1.21 12.05 9.28
CA TYR A 34 -2.14 11.56 10.28
C TYR A 34 -1.40 10.58 11.20
N GLY A 35 -1.12 10.97 12.45
CA GLY A 35 -0.78 10.00 13.51
C GLY A 35 0.70 9.61 13.70
N GLY A 36 1.57 10.60 13.93
CA GLY A 36 2.49 10.71 15.09
C GLY A 36 3.32 9.53 15.65
N SER A 37 3.48 8.38 14.96
CA SER A 37 4.34 7.30 15.47
C SER A 37 5.81 7.72 15.51
N PHE A 38 6.24 8.50 14.52
CA PHE A 38 7.55 9.11 14.45
C PHE A 38 7.42 10.63 14.60
N SER A 39 8.19 11.20 15.50
CA SER A 39 8.15 12.64 15.81
C SER A 39 8.85 13.46 14.73
N THR A 40 9.78 12.86 13.98
CA THR A 40 10.52 13.54 12.90
C THR A 40 10.80 12.60 11.73
N LEU A 41 11.04 13.17 10.54
CA LEU A 41 11.52 12.45 9.36
C LEU A 41 12.79 11.62 9.66
N ASN A 42 13.73 12.20 10.41
CA ASN A 42 15.00 11.55 10.77
C ASN A 42 14.80 10.32 11.68
N GLU A 43 13.75 10.33 12.51
CA GLU A 43 13.40 9.19 13.36
C GLU A 43 12.87 8.02 12.52
N LEU A 44 11.97 8.30 11.57
CA LEU A 44 11.47 7.33 10.60
C LEU A 44 12.62 6.71 9.78
N GLU A 45 13.50 7.56 9.23
CA GLU A 45 14.66 7.12 8.44
C GLU A 45 15.55 6.16 9.22
N LYS A 46 15.92 6.53 10.45
CA LYS A 46 16.78 5.71 11.31
C LYS A 46 16.16 4.37 11.67
N GLU A 47 14.89 4.36 12.09
CA GLU A 47 14.23 3.11 12.50
C GLU A 47 14.00 2.18 11.30
N MET A 48 13.60 2.71 10.14
CA MET A 48 13.43 1.87 8.95
C MET A 48 14.75 1.28 8.45
N GLN A 49 15.84 2.06 8.44
CA GLN A 49 17.17 1.57 8.06
C GLN A 49 17.72 0.55 9.07
N LYS A 50 17.38 0.68 10.35
CA LYS A 50 17.79 -0.23 11.41
C LYS A 50 17.04 -1.57 11.36
N ILE A 51 15.72 -1.53 11.14
CA ILE A 51 14.89 -2.74 11.11
C ILE A 51 15.06 -3.49 9.79
N ASN A 52 15.35 -2.77 8.69
CA ASN A 52 15.55 -3.34 7.35
C ASN A 52 14.38 -4.24 6.92
N LEU A 53 13.17 -3.66 6.94
CA LEU A 53 11.91 -4.37 6.75
C LEU A 53 11.77 -4.98 5.35
N TYR A 54 11.25 -6.20 5.27
CA TYR A 54 10.84 -6.84 4.01
C TYR A 54 9.49 -6.36 3.51
N LYS A 55 8.61 -5.95 4.43
CA LYS A 55 7.25 -5.50 4.15
C LYS A 55 6.89 -4.34 5.07
N ILE A 56 6.14 -3.38 4.54
CA ILE A 56 5.62 -2.24 5.29
C ILE A 56 4.10 -2.24 5.10
N ASP A 57 3.38 -2.34 6.22
CA ASP A 57 1.93 -2.24 6.27
C ASP A 57 1.52 -0.91 6.92
N ILE A 58 0.54 -0.23 6.34
CA ILE A 58 0.05 1.07 6.83
C ILE A 58 -1.26 0.86 7.59
N GLY A 59 -1.21 1.19 8.88
CA GLY A 59 -2.31 1.03 9.83
C GLY A 59 -3.31 2.20 9.81
N ALA A 60 -4.16 2.23 10.82
CA ALA A 60 -5.03 3.37 11.10
C ALA A 60 -4.28 4.46 11.89
N VAL A 61 -4.91 5.62 12.01
CA VAL A 61 -4.62 6.64 13.01
C VAL A 61 -5.27 6.21 14.32
N TYR A 62 -4.52 6.22 15.41
CA TYR A 62 -5.00 5.76 16.71
C TYR A 62 -5.09 6.90 17.72
N SER A 63 -5.93 6.73 18.74
CA SER A 63 -6.08 7.67 19.86
C SER A 63 -4.79 7.92 20.65
N HIS A 64 -3.85 6.99 20.58
CA HIS A 64 -2.53 7.06 21.20
C HIS A 64 -1.47 6.55 20.23
N ARG A 65 -0.19 6.81 20.52
CA ARG A 65 0.89 6.25 19.71
C ARG A 65 0.86 4.72 19.75
N PRO A 66 0.94 4.03 18.60
CA PRO A 66 0.91 2.55 18.56
C PRO A 66 2.00 1.89 19.41
N ASN A 67 3.17 2.52 19.55
CA ASN A 67 4.25 2.02 20.40
C ASN A 67 3.94 2.05 21.91
N GLN A 68 2.88 2.74 22.32
CA GLN A 68 2.42 2.84 23.71
C GLN A 68 1.25 1.91 24.03
N TYR A 69 0.81 1.06 23.10
CA TYR A 69 -0.42 0.26 23.26
C TYR A 69 -0.46 -0.53 24.59
N ASN A 70 0.66 -1.14 24.98
CA ASN A 70 0.77 -1.91 26.24
C ASN A 70 0.65 -1.07 27.52
N THR A 71 0.92 0.24 27.41
CA THR A 71 0.90 1.17 28.55
C THR A 71 -0.44 1.88 28.72
N VAL A 72 -1.28 1.81 27.69
CA VAL A 72 -2.60 2.41 27.67
C VAL A 72 -3.59 1.45 28.34
N LYS A 73 -4.54 2.00 29.11
CA LYS A 73 -5.57 1.20 29.78
C LYS A 73 -6.38 0.42 28.73
N SER A 74 -6.76 -0.80 29.08
CA SER A 74 -7.59 -1.63 28.20
C SER A 74 -8.89 -0.89 27.84
N GLY A 75 -9.23 -0.85 26.56
CA GLY A 75 -10.41 -0.16 26.03
C GLY A 75 -10.23 1.32 25.65
N SER A 76 -9.14 1.99 26.06
CA SER A 76 -8.90 3.40 25.66
C SER A 76 -8.03 3.58 24.40
N PHE A 77 -7.42 2.49 23.91
CA PHE A 77 -6.71 2.48 22.63
C PHE A 77 -7.70 2.16 21.50
N GLN A 78 -7.95 3.13 20.62
CA GLN A 78 -8.97 3.03 19.58
C GLN A 78 -8.43 3.55 18.25
N ALA A 79 -8.86 2.93 17.15
CA ALA A 79 -8.65 3.46 15.81
C ALA A 79 -9.64 4.61 15.58
N LEU A 80 -9.13 5.75 15.15
CA LEU A 80 -9.92 6.95 14.91
C LEU A 80 -10.25 7.10 13.43
N GLU A 81 -9.22 7.01 12.59
CA GLU A 81 -9.32 7.27 11.16
C GLU A 81 -8.47 6.27 10.39
N LYS A 82 -8.90 5.93 9.18
CA LYS A 82 -8.11 5.11 8.24
C LYS A 82 -8.55 5.50 6.82
N GLU A 83 -7.59 5.52 5.91
CA GLU A 83 -7.87 5.62 4.49
C GLU A 83 -8.80 4.49 4.03
N GLN A 84 -9.73 4.81 3.13
CA GLN A 84 -10.56 3.79 2.50
C GLN A 84 -9.70 3.08 1.45
N VAL A 85 -9.58 1.76 1.57
CA VAL A 85 -8.78 0.94 0.67
C VAL A 85 -9.69 -0.05 -0.05
N PHE A 86 -9.51 -0.15 -1.36
CA PHE A 86 -10.13 -1.17 -2.20
C PHE A 86 -9.04 -2.09 -2.75
N ASP A 87 -9.10 -3.35 -2.35
CA ASP A 87 -8.21 -4.40 -2.84
C ASP A 87 -8.95 -5.16 -3.97
N VAL A 88 -8.48 -4.98 -5.21
CA VAL A 88 -9.07 -5.63 -6.38
C VAL A 88 -8.10 -6.69 -6.86
N ASP A 89 -8.51 -7.95 -6.71
CA ASP A 89 -7.70 -9.09 -7.07
C ASP A 89 -8.03 -9.58 -8.51
N MET A 90 -7.05 -10.12 -9.23
CA MET A 90 -7.26 -10.70 -10.55
C MET A 90 -7.90 -12.10 -10.48
N THR A 91 -7.64 -12.84 -9.41
CA THR A 91 -8.21 -14.19 -9.17
C THR A 91 -9.72 -14.16 -9.01
N ASP A 92 -10.29 -13.03 -8.57
CA ASP A 92 -11.74 -12.80 -8.51
C ASP A 92 -12.42 -12.90 -9.88
N TYR A 93 -11.65 -12.79 -10.97
CA TYR A 93 -12.13 -12.81 -12.35
C TYR A 93 -11.82 -14.11 -13.09
N ASP A 94 -11.34 -15.15 -12.40
CA ASP A 94 -10.98 -16.45 -12.98
C ASP A 94 -12.11 -17.10 -13.79
N ASN A 95 -13.36 -16.91 -13.37
CA ASN A 95 -14.53 -17.45 -14.06
C ASN A 95 -14.89 -16.73 -15.36
N ILE A 96 -14.39 -15.51 -15.59
CA ILE A 96 -14.71 -14.71 -16.79
C ILE A 96 -13.52 -14.52 -17.73
N ARG A 97 -12.31 -14.88 -17.30
CA ARG A 97 -11.11 -14.80 -18.14
C ARG A 97 -10.73 -16.19 -18.67
N SER A 98 -10.34 -16.24 -19.94
CA SER A 98 -9.96 -17.49 -20.62
C SER A 98 -8.48 -17.56 -21.00
N CYS A 99 -7.71 -16.51 -20.70
CA CYS A 99 -6.31 -16.38 -21.11
C CYS A 99 -5.29 -16.74 -20.03
N CYS A 100 -5.69 -16.71 -18.76
CA CYS A 100 -4.87 -17.00 -17.58
C CYS A 100 -5.77 -17.57 -16.48
N SER A 101 -5.19 -18.18 -15.44
CA SER A 101 -5.90 -18.72 -14.28
C SER A 101 -5.13 -18.44 -12.99
N ALA A 102 -5.80 -18.39 -11.84
CA ALA A 102 -5.19 -18.14 -10.54
C ALA A 102 -4.25 -16.90 -10.56
N ALA A 103 -3.02 -17.02 -10.09
CA ALA A 103 -2.12 -15.87 -10.01
C ALA A 103 -1.64 -15.36 -11.39
N ASP A 104 -1.77 -16.14 -12.48
CA ASP A 104 -1.19 -15.76 -13.76
C ASP A 104 -1.90 -14.53 -14.37
N ILE A 105 -1.13 -13.58 -14.90
CA ILE A 105 -1.66 -12.43 -15.65
C ILE A 105 -1.00 -12.28 -17.01
N CYS A 106 -1.72 -11.64 -17.94
CA CYS A 106 -1.18 -11.25 -19.23
C CYS A 106 -1.80 -9.90 -19.68
N PRO A 107 -1.26 -9.27 -20.74
CA PRO A 107 -1.81 -8.02 -21.27
C PRO A 107 -3.29 -8.07 -21.63
N LYS A 108 -3.85 -9.26 -21.91
CA LYS A 108 -5.28 -9.42 -22.23
C LYS A 108 -6.16 -9.23 -20.99
N CYS A 109 -5.95 -10.02 -19.93
CA CYS A 109 -6.75 -9.92 -18.70
C CYS A 109 -6.44 -8.65 -17.89
N TRP A 110 -5.26 -8.02 -18.07
CA TRP A 110 -4.95 -6.73 -17.44
C TRP A 110 -5.94 -5.61 -17.80
N THR A 111 -6.59 -5.73 -18.95
CA THR A 111 -7.67 -4.82 -19.35
C THR A 111 -8.78 -4.77 -18.29
N LEU A 112 -9.03 -5.87 -17.57
CA LEU A 112 -10.02 -5.91 -16.47
C LEU A 112 -9.63 -4.95 -15.34
N MET A 113 -8.37 -4.96 -14.88
CA MET A 113 -7.89 -4.03 -13.86
C MET A 113 -8.00 -2.58 -14.31
N THR A 114 -7.69 -2.31 -15.59
CA THR A 114 -7.82 -0.97 -16.17
C THR A 114 -9.28 -0.50 -16.18
N ILE A 115 -10.23 -1.39 -16.49
CA ILE A 115 -11.66 -1.09 -16.45
C ILE A 115 -12.10 -0.82 -15.01
N VAL A 116 -11.74 -1.69 -14.06
CA VAL A 116 -12.11 -1.55 -12.65
C VAL A 116 -11.62 -0.21 -12.09
N ILE A 117 -10.36 0.14 -12.32
CA ILE A 117 -9.79 1.42 -11.86
C ILE A 117 -10.57 2.60 -12.40
N ARG A 118 -10.92 2.59 -13.70
CA ARG A 118 -11.69 3.70 -14.30
C ARG A 118 -13.10 3.80 -13.71
N ILE A 119 -13.76 2.67 -13.46
CA ILE A 119 -15.10 2.64 -12.88
C ILE A 119 -15.06 3.15 -11.44
N VAL A 120 -14.12 2.62 -10.63
CA VAL A 120 -13.99 2.97 -9.22
C VAL A 120 -13.57 4.44 -9.08
N ASP A 121 -12.53 4.89 -9.78
CA ASP A 121 -12.06 6.29 -9.76
C ASP A 121 -13.18 7.27 -10.13
N ARG A 122 -13.94 6.94 -11.18
CA ARG A 122 -15.11 7.74 -11.57
C ARG A 122 -16.20 7.74 -10.51
N ALA A 123 -16.57 6.58 -9.98
CA ALA A 123 -17.61 6.50 -8.95
C ALA A 123 -17.23 7.33 -7.71
N LEU A 124 -15.97 7.26 -7.30
CA LEU A 124 -15.46 7.99 -6.15
C LEU A 124 -15.50 9.50 -6.37
N GLY A 125 -15.09 9.98 -7.54
CA GLY A 125 -15.18 11.40 -7.88
C GLY A 125 -16.62 11.87 -8.07
N ASP A 126 -17.35 11.26 -9.00
CA ASP A 126 -18.66 11.74 -9.48
C ASP A 126 -19.78 11.50 -8.46
N VAL A 127 -19.76 10.37 -7.75
CA VAL A 127 -20.87 9.97 -6.85
C VAL A 127 -20.56 10.35 -5.41
N PHE A 128 -19.34 10.09 -4.96
CA PHE A 128 -18.96 10.26 -3.56
C PHE A 128 -18.17 11.54 -3.29
N GLY A 129 -17.77 12.29 -4.32
CA GLY A 129 -17.10 13.59 -4.16
C GLY A 129 -15.64 13.51 -3.70
N PHE A 130 -14.98 12.35 -3.81
CA PHE A 130 -13.58 12.19 -3.45
C PHE A 130 -12.68 13.05 -4.36
N ARG A 131 -11.71 13.74 -3.74
CA ARG A 131 -10.77 14.63 -4.45
C ARG A 131 -9.37 14.07 -4.64
N TYR A 132 -9.01 13.04 -3.86
CA TYR A 132 -7.67 12.50 -3.82
C TYR A 132 -7.72 10.97 -3.87
N THR A 133 -7.28 10.42 -5.00
CA THR A 133 -7.17 8.97 -5.24
C THR A 133 -5.71 8.62 -5.56
N VAL A 134 -5.19 7.53 -5.00
CA VAL A 134 -3.84 7.03 -5.28
C VAL A 134 -3.94 5.56 -5.68
N ASN A 135 -3.62 5.27 -6.93
CA ASN A 135 -3.56 3.90 -7.42
C ASN A 135 -2.19 3.31 -7.13
N LYS A 136 -2.15 2.20 -6.39
CA LYS A 136 -0.93 1.42 -6.13
C LYS A 136 -1.06 0.06 -6.79
N TRP A 137 0.02 -0.34 -7.44
CA TRP A 137 0.17 -1.67 -8.01
C TRP A 137 0.98 -2.52 -7.03
N SER A 138 0.51 -3.71 -6.68
CA SER A 138 1.28 -4.68 -5.89
C SER A 138 1.94 -5.72 -6.79
N GLN A 139 3.20 -6.07 -6.49
CA GLN A 139 4.06 -7.06 -7.19
C GLN A 139 4.42 -6.73 -8.65
N PHE A 140 5.69 -6.42 -8.92
CA PHE A 140 6.20 -6.68 -10.27
C PHE A 140 6.00 -8.18 -10.53
N GLU A 141 5.22 -8.49 -11.58
CA GLU A 141 4.72 -9.82 -11.94
C GLU A 141 3.49 -10.25 -11.12
N ASN A 142 2.32 -10.26 -11.78
CA ASN A 142 1.02 -10.75 -11.29
C ASN A 142 0.18 -9.83 -10.38
N CYS A 143 0.10 -8.53 -10.67
CA CYS A 143 -0.54 -7.56 -9.77
C CYS A 143 -2.07 -7.66 -9.60
N LEU A 144 -2.46 -7.53 -8.34
CA LEU A 144 -3.72 -6.95 -7.88
C LEU A 144 -3.64 -5.42 -7.95
N ALA A 145 -4.76 -4.76 -8.21
CA ALA A 145 -4.85 -3.30 -8.16
C ALA A 145 -5.36 -2.88 -6.78
N ASN A 146 -4.52 -2.22 -5.99
CA ASN A 146 -4.94 -1.62 -4.73
C ASN A 146 -5.22 -0.13 -4.97
N ILE A 147 -6.49 0.26 -4.91
CA ILE A 147 -6.90 1.66 -4.99
C ILE A 147 -6.93 2.19 -3.55
N LEU A 148 -6.03 3.11 -3.23
CA LEU A 148 -5.95 3.76 -1.92
C LEU A 148 -6.59 5.15 -2.01
N LEU A 149 -7.52 5.47 -1.11
CA LEU A 149 -8.35 6.68 -1.19
C LEU A 149 -8.29 7.49 0.09
N PHE A 150 -8.18 8.81 -0.07
CA PHE A 150 -8.20 9.75 1.03
C PHE A 150 -9.62 10.28 1.25
N ILE A 151 -10.16 10.04 2.45
CA ILE A 151 -11.28 10.82 2.97
C ILE A 151 -10.66 12.02 3.70
N ASN A 152 -10.98 13.24 3.28
CA ASN A 152 -10.88 14.41 4.15
C ASN A 152 -12.32 14.83 4.44
N ASP A 153 -12.75 14.71 5.69
CA ASP A 153 -13.78 15.58 6.24
C ASP A 153 -13.19 16.97 6.50
#